data_AF-A0A5N9AFY5-F1
#
_entry.id   AF-A0A5N9AFY5-F1
#
_cell.length_a   1.000
_cell.length_b   1.000
_cell.length_c   1.000
_cell.angle_alpha   90.00
_cell.angle_beta   90.00
_cell.angle_gamma   90.00
#
_symmetry.space_group_name_H-M   'P 1'
#
loop_
_entity.id
_entity.type
_entity.pdbx_description
1 polymer ?
#
loop_
_entity_poly.entity_id
_entity_poly.type
_entity_poly.pdbx_seq_one_letter_code
_entity_poly.pdbx_strand_id
1 'polypeptide(L)' 'MANFCYDCCLELFSGSEEEAMENDFAGIVRNNEKYFCLCEGCGWITVDKNGKKINETDE' A
#
# COMPACT_ATOMS: atom_id res chain seq x y z
N MET A 1 14.94 4.43 -0.72
CA MET A 1 13.57 4.94 -0.89
C MET A 1 12.74 4.24 0.15
N ALA A 2 12.03 4.98 1.00
CA ALA A 2 11.12 4.40 1.98
C ALA A 2 9.87 3.92 1.25
N ASN A 3 9.39 2.71 1.55
CA ASN A 3 8.20 2.16 0.91
C ASN A 3 7.04 2.17 1.90
N PHE A 4 5.89 2.68 1.44
CA PHE A 4 4.69 2.84 2.25
C PHE A 4 3.50 2.22 1.52
N CYS A 5 2.49 1.76 2.28
CA CYS A 5 1.20 1.42 1.69
C CYS A 5 0.43 2.70 1.32
N TYR A 6 -0.61 2.54 0.49
CA TYR A 6 -1.45 3.64 0.02
C TYR A 6 -1.88 4.59 1.15
N ASP A 7 -2.37 4.06 2.27
CA ASP A 7 -2.86 4.87 3.38
C ASP A 7 -1.74 5.72 4.02
N CYS A 8 -0.56 5.13 4.22
CA CYS A 8 0.59 5.85 4.77
C CYS A 8 1.12 6.89 3.78
N CYS A 9 1.13 6.59 2.48
CA CYS A 9 1.43 7.57 1.44
C CYS A 9 0.44 8.74 1.50
N LEU A 10 -0.86 8.46 1.57
CA LEU A 10 -1.90 9.48 1.61
C LEU A 10 -1.76 10.41 2.82
N GLU A 11 -1.41 9.86 3.99
CA GLU A 11 -1.10 10.65 5.19
C GLU A 11 0.14 11.53 5.01
N LEU A 12 1.21 11.01 4.40
CA LEU A 12 2.46 11.75 4.17
C LEU A 12 2.32 12.87 3.13
N PHE A 13 1.56 12.62 2.07
CA PHE A 13 1.33 13.57 0.97
C PHE A 13 0.08 14.44 1.17
N SER A 14 -0.37 14.60 2.43
CA SER A 14 -1.47 15.52 2.79
C SER A 14 -2.76 15.30 1.99
N GLY A 15 -3.07 14.07 1.59
CA GLY A 15 -4.28 13.72 0.86
C GLY A 15 -4.20 13.82 -0.68
N SER A 16 -3.03 14.11 -1.27
CA SER A 16 -2.86 14.04 -2.72
C SER A 16 -2.85 12.59 -3.18
N GLU A 17 -4.00 12.09 -3.67
CA GLU A 17 -4.14 10.70 -4.12
C GLU A 17 -3.18 10.36 -5.28
N GLU A 18 -2.94 11.30 -6.19
CA GLU A 18 -2.06 11.11 -7.34
C GLU A 18 -0.59 10.90 -6.89
N GLU A 19 -0.09 11.77 -6.01
CA GLU A 19 1.26 11.62 -5.45
C GLU A 19 1.39 10.37 -4.57
N ALA A 20 0.33 10.00 -3.84
CA ALA A 20 0.33 8.81 -3.02
C ALA A 20 0.46 7.53 -3.86
N MET A 21 -0.26 7.45 -4.99
CA MET A 21 -0.22 6.31 -5.91
C MET A 21 1.11 6.19 -6.68
N GLU A 22 1.86 7.28 -6.85
CA GLU A 22 3.20 7.23 -7.46
C GLU A 22 4.27 6.70 -6.51
N ASN A 23 4.00 6.71 -5.19
CA ASN A 23 4.99 6.41 -4.14
C ASN A 23 4.62 5.21 -3.26
N ASP A 24 3.46 4.59 -3.48
CA ASP A 24 3.01 3.41 -2.74
C ASP A 24 3.35 2.09 -3.45
N PHE A 25 2.71 0.99 -3.02
CA PHE A 25 2.87 -0.33 -3.62
C PHE A 25 1.90 -0.63 -4.79
N ALA A 26 1.16 0.37 -5.29
CA ALA A 26 0.20 0.16 -6.37
C ALA A 26 0.89 -0.32 -7.65
N GLY A 27 0.23 -1.23 -8.38
CA GLY A 27 0.74 -1.79 -9.63
C GLY A 27 1.87 -2.82 -9.49
N ILE A 28 2.40 -3.05 -8.27
CA ILE A 28 3.39 -4.12 -8.02
C ILE A 28 2.72 -5.50 -8.06
N VAL A 29 1.48 -5.59 -7.60
CA VAL A 29 0.72 -6.84 -7.51
C VAL A 29 -0.14 -7.01 -8.77
N ARG A 30 -0.10 -8.19 -9.39
CA ARG A 30 -0.97 -8.49 -10.54
C ARG A 30 -2.40 -8.76 -10.05
N ASN A 31 -3.37 -8.65 -10.96
CA ASN A 31 -4.78 -8.90 -10.64
C ASN A 31 -4.96 -10.29 -9.97
N ASN A 32 -5.69 -10.31 -8.85
CA ASN A 32 -5.98 -11.46 -7.97
C ASN A 32 -4.81 -12.02 -7.15
N GLU A 33 -3.63 -11.40 -7.19
CA GLU A 33 -2.51 -11.75 -6.30
C GLU A 33 -2.54 -10.89 -5.02
N LYS A 34 -1.82 -11.35 -3.99
CA LYS A 34 -1.53 -10.61 -2.76
C LYS A 34 -0.02 -10.45 -2.64
N TYR A 35 0.44 -9.32 -2.11
CA TYR A 35 1.88 -9.07 -1.92
C TYR A 35 2.20 -8.78 -0.46
N PHE A 36 3.09 -9.57 0.11
CA PHE A 36 3.59 -9.39 1.47
C PHE A 36 4.84 -8.51 1.46
N CYS A 37 4.78 -7.38 2.15
CA CYS A 37 5.84 -6.37 2.15
C CYS A 37 6.02 -5.70 3.51
N LEU A 38 7.16 -5.03 3.68
CA LEU A 38 7.44 -4.17 4.81
C LEU A 38 7.05 -2.73 4.46
N CYS A 39 6.02 -2.20 5.11
CA CYS A 39 5.67 -0.79 5.10
C CYS A 39 6.34 -0.09 6.27
N GLU A 40 7.04 1.02 6.02
CA GLU A 40 7.75 1.77 7.07
C GLU A 40 6.80 2.37 8.13
N GLY A 41 5.53 2.63 7.77
CA GLY A 41 4.52 3.16 8.70
C GLY A 41 3.68 2.09 9.41
N CYS A 42 3.55 0.89 8.84
CA CYS A 42 2.64 -0.16 9.34
C CYS A 42 3.36 -1.45 9.78
N GLY A 43 4.66 -1.60 9.49
CA GLY A 43 5.37 -2.87 9.64
C GLY A 43 5.06 -3.85 8.50
N TRP A 44 5.15 -5.15 8.79
CA TRP A 44 4.86 -6.21 7.83
C TRP A 44 3.37 -6.30 7.56
N ILE A 45 2.99 -6.14 6.29
CA ILE A 45 1.59 -6.11 5.84
C ILE A 45 1.43 -6.91 4.54
N THR A 46 0.19 -7.22 4.21
CA THR A 46 -0.20 -7.71 2.89
C THR A 46 -1.00 -6.62 2.17
N VAL A 47 -0.65 -6.33 0.91
CA VAL A 47 -1.34 -5.35 0.08
C VAL A 47 -1.96 -5.97 -1.17
N ASP A 48 -3.02 -5.33 -1.67
CA ASP A 48 -3.64 -5.61 -2.96
C ASP A 48 -2.91 -4.90 -4.12
N LYS A 49 -3.43 -5.07 -5.34
CA LYS A 49 -2.94 -4.38 -6.56
C LYS A 49 -2.98 -2.86 -6.51
N ASN A 50 -3.76 -2.28 -5.61
CA ASN A 50 -3.88 -0.84 -5.42
C ASN A 50 -2.98 -0.36 -4.27
N GLY A 51 -2.07 -1.19 -3.75
CA GLY A 51 -1.20 -0.84 -2.63
C GLY A 51 -1.94 -0.71 -1.29
N LYS A 52 -3.22 -1.12 -1.22
CA LYS A 52 -4.04 -1.04 -0.01
C LYS A 52 -3.86 -2.27 0.85
N LYS A 53 -3.82 -2.06 2.16
CA LYS A 53 -3.74 -3.14 3.16
C LYS A 53 -4.95 -4.06 3.05
N ILE A 54 -4.70 -5.35 3.08
CA ILE A 54 -5.73 -6.38 3.19
C ILE A 54 -5.80 -6.81 4.65
N ASN A 55 -6.95 -6.61 5.30
CA ASN A 55 -7.19 -7.15 6.64
C ASN A 55 -7.71 -8.59 6.49
N GLU A 56 -7.05 -9.55 7.15
CA GLU A 56 -7.39 -10.98 7.06
C GLU A 56 -8.72 -11.36 7.77
N THR A 57 -9.44 -10.38 8.32
CA THR A 57 -10.73 -10.60 9.00
C THR A 57 -11.96 -10.49 8.09
N ASP A 58 -11.77 -10.16 6.80
CA ASP A 58 -12.85 -9.98 5.83
C ASP A 58 -13.04 -11.22 4.91
N GLU A 59 -13.03 -12.43 5.49
CA GLU A 59 -13.47 -13.68 4.84
C GLU A 59 -14.77 -14.21 5.44
#